data_AF-A0A9P5UTV3-F1
#
_entry.id   AF-A0A9P5UTV3-F1
#
_cell.length_a   1.000
_cell.length_b   1.000
_cell.length_c   1.000
_cell.angle_alpha   90.00
_cell.angle_beta   90.00
_cell.angle_gamma   90.00
#
_symmetry.space_group_name_H-M   'P 1'
#
loop_
_entity.id
_entity.type
_entity.pdbx_description
1 polymer ?
#
loop_
_entity_poly.entity_id
_entity_poly.type
_entity_poly.pdbx_seq_one_letter_code
_entity_poly.pdbx_strand_id
1 'polypeptide(L)'
;MSRKRETDHYEPESVSLSHKRQINHYEPEYVYYKHGLDFDGAYLHPAVAQVVGYRYRYDKYLAADESVRIGARSIIGHFTCHTCQPTSDDGYRIWTSAIICTELYLSPYDDYRVILHAQQCKRCDEYAQPEVDLENYICKVISTLDLWTGRRDAAWSEDWRVSRGPHDENRCHGCQVGVCVRDF
;
A
#
# COMPACT_ATOMS: atom_id res chain seq x y z
N MET A 1 69.91 14.79 -24.09
CA MET A 1 69.86 15.07 -22.64
C MET A 1 68.40 15.28 -22.25
N SER A 2 67.78 14.25 -21.67
CA SER A 2 66.35 14.20 -21.32
C SER A 2 65.99 15.19 -20.23
N ARG A 3 65.00 16.06 -20.48
CA ARG A 3 64.30 16.80 -19.43
C ARG A 3 63.14 15.93 -18.95
N LYS A 4 63.26 15.42 -17.73
CA LYS A 4 62.21 14.68 -17.02
C LYS A 4 61.02 15.63 -16.77
N ARG A 5 59.81 15.18 -17.06
CA ARG A 5 58.57 15.80 -16.57
C ARG A 5 58.42 15.42 -15.11
N GLU A 6 58.48 16.40 -14.21
CA GLU A 6 57.96 16.27 -12.85
C GLU A 6 56.45 16.16 -12.95
N THR A 7 55.93 15.01 -12.53
CA THR A 7 54.50 14.82 -12.28
C THR A 7 54.26 15.17 -10.82
N ASP A 8 53.56 16.26 -10.56
CA ASP A 8 53.06 16.59 -9.23
C ASP A 8 52.11 15.47 -8.78
N HIS A 9 52.59 14.64 -7.87
CA HIS A 9 51.76 13.69 -7.13
C HIS A 9 50.94 14.49 -6.13
N TYR A 10 49.67 14.70 -6.45
CA TYR A 10 48.67 15.14 -5.47
C TYR A 10 48.32 13.93 -4.58
N GLU A 11 48.83 13.93 -3.34
CA GLU A 11 48.35 13.06 -2.27
C GLU A 11 47.11 13.71 -1.65
N PRO A 12 45.90 13.11 -1.75
CA PRO A 12 44.76 13.63 -1.03
C PRO A 12 44.93 13.38 0.47
N GLU A 13 44.85 14.46 1.26
CA GLU A 13 44.80 14.39 2.72
C GLU A 13 43.69 13.43 3.17
N SER A 14 44.05 12.47 4.02
CA SER A 14 43.14 11.51 4.61
C SER A 14 42.22 12.20 5.61
N VAL A 15 41.06 12.67 5.14
CA VAL A 15 40.02 13.19 6.02
C VAL A 15 39.46 12.04 6.86
N SER A 16 39.86 11.99 8.13
CA SER A 16 39.33 11.07 9.12
C SER A 16 37.87 11.44 9.45
N LEU A 17 36.92 10.94 8.67
CA LEU A 17 35.50 11.06 8.97
C LEU A 17 35.11 10.06 10.07
N SER A 18 35.40 10.44 11.33
CA SER A 18 34.84 9.80 12.51
C SER A 18 33.42 10.34 12.79
N HIS A 19 32.53 10.21 11.80
CA HIS A 19 31.10 10.27 12.06
C HIS A 19 30.54 8.88 11.85
N LYS A 20 30.54 8.09 12.93
CA LYS A 20 29.66 6.92 13.04
C LYS A 20 28.24 7.45 12.88
N ARG A 21 27.74 7.42 11.65
CA ARG A 21 26.31 7.59 11.36
C ARG A 21 25.64 6.54 12.23
N GLN A 22 24.92 6.97 13.27
CA GLN A 22 23.98 6.09 13.94
C GLN A 22 22.98 5.68 12.86
N ILE A 23 23.18 4.49 12.31
CA ILE A 23 22.17 3.80 11.55
C ILE A 23 21.12 3.48 12.60
N ASN A 24 20.08 4.31 12.67
CA ASN A 24 18.87 3.91 13.36
C ASN A 24 18.43 2.64 12.65
N HIS A 25 18.69 1.50 13.28
CA HIS A 25 18.04 0.24 12.93
C HIS A 25 16.56 0.48 13.15
N TYR A 26 15.88 0.88 12.09
CA TYR A 26 14.45 0.69 11.98
C TYR A 26 14.27 -0.81 11.86
N GLU A 27 14.01 -1.48 12.97
CA GLU A 27 13.42 -2.81 12.93
C GLU A 27 12.01 -2.61 12.37
N PRO A 28 11.69 -3.09 11.16
CA PRO A 28 10.32 -3.05 10.70
C PRO A 28 9.51 -3.86 11.71
N GLU A 29 8.57 -3.20 12.38
CA GLU A 29 7.55 -3.89 13.15
C GLU A 29 6.91 -4.90 12.20
N TYR A 30 7.13 -6.19 12.45
CA TYR A 30 6.37 -7.24 11.80
C TYR A 30 4.90 -6.91 12.03
N VAL A 31 4.19 -6.48 10.99
CA VAL A 31 2.74 -6.26 11.06
C VAL A 31 2.11 -7.61 11.32
N TYR A 32 1.84 -7.88 12.59
CA TYR A 32 1.27 -9.13 13.06
C TYR A 32 -0.17 -9.14 12.57
N TYR A 33 -0.46 -9.93 11.53
CA TYR A 33 -1.82 -10.07 11.00
C TYR A 33 -2.73 -10.66 12.07
N LYS A 34 -3.51 -9.80 12.74
CA LYS A 34 -4.60 -10.28 13.57
C LYS A 34 -5.76 -10.61 12.64
N HIS A 35 -6.19 -11.87 12.70
CA HIS A 35 -7.33 -12.36 11.93
C HIS A 35 -8.52 -11.40 12.06
N GLY A 36 -9.02 -10.90 10.92
CA GLY A 36 -10.14 -9.96 10.85
C GLY A 36 -9.78 -8.47 10.77
N LEU A 37 -8.52 -8.06 10.91
CA LEU A 37 -8.11 -6.65 10.77
C LEU A 37 -7.65 -6.31 9.35
N ASP A 38 -6.90 -7.24 8.76
CA ASP A 38 -6.26 -7.11 7.46
C ASP A 38 -6.64 -8.30 6.59
N PHE A 39 -6.95 -8.02 5.32
CA PHE A 39 -7.42 -9.00 4.35
C PHE A 39 -6.46 -9.02 3.18
N ASP A 40 -5.91 -10.20 2.87
CA ASP A 40 -5.04 -10.37 1.71
C ASP A 40 -5.83 -10.24 0.40
N GLY A 41 -5.30 -9.47 -0.54
CA GLY A 41 -5.93 -9.16 -1.82
C GLY A 41 -5.75 -10.22 -2.92
N ALA A 42 -5.22 -11.42 -2.64
CA ALA A 42 -4.97 -12.44 -3.66
C ALA A 42 -6.21 -12.79 -4.49
N TYR A 43 -7.39 -12.78 -3.85
CA TYR A 43 -8.66 -13.08 -4.53
C TYR A 43 -9.03 -12.07 -5.63
N LEU A 44 -8.44 -10.87 -5.59
CA LEU A 44 -8.63 -9.81 -6.59
C LEU A 44 -7.58 -9.84 -7.71
N HIS A 45 -6.47 -10.58 -7.53
CA HIS A 45 -5.40 -10.67 -8.53
C HIS A 45 -5.88 -11.14 -9.91
N PRO A 46 -6.78 -12.14 -10.05
CA PRO A 46 -7.25 -12.57 -11.37
C PRO A 46 -7.82 -11.43 -12.21
N ALA A 47 -8.51 -10.47 -11.59
CA ALA A 47 -9.09 -9.32 -12.28
C ALA A 47 -8.03 -8.33 -12.77
N VAL A 48 -6.96 -8.14 -11.98
CA VAL A 48 -5.79 -7.34 -12.40
C VAL A 48 -5.03 -8.04 -13.53
N ALA A 49 -4.79 -9.35 -13.39
CA ALA A 49 -4.10 -10.17 -14.38
C ALA A 49 -4.84 -10.22 -15.72
N GLN A 50 -6.18 -10.13 -15.72
CA GLN A 50 -6.97 -10.03 -16.94
C GLN A 50 -6.64 -8.78 -17.77
N VAL A 51 -6.25 -7.68 -17.12
CA VAL A 51 -5.94 -6.41 -17.78
C VAL A 51 -4.46 -6.30 -18.17
N VAL A 52 -3.55 -6.74 -17.29
CA VAL A 52 -2.09 -6.55 -17.48
C VAL A 52 -1.34 -7.81 -17.92
N GLY A 53 -2.04 -8.95 -18.05
CA GLY A 53 -1.43 -10.24 -18.35
C GLY A 53 -0.44 -10.67 -17.26
N TYR A 54 0.73 -11.14 -17.69
CA TYR A 54 1.80 -11.61 -16.80
C TYR A 54 2.76 -10.52 -16.33
N ARG A 55 2.45 -9.23 -16.54
CA ARG A 55 3.32 -8.12 -16.14
C ARG A 55 3.60 -8.10 -14.65
N TYR A 56 2.60 -8.47 -13.84
CA TYR A 56 2.69 -8.48 -12.39
C TYR A 56 2.28 -9.84 -11.87
N ARG A 57 3.01 -10.37 -10.89
CA ARG A 57 2.69 -11.62 -10.20
C ARG A 57 2.25 -11.31 -8.78
N TYR A 58 1.23 -11.99 -8.29
CA TYR A 58 0.82 -11.83 -6.90
C TYR A 58 1.64 -12.74 -6.00
N ASP A 59 2.27 -12.15 -4.99
CA ASP A 59 2.95 -12.89 -3.93
C ASP A 59 2.34 -12.51 -2.57
N LYS A 60 1.54 -13.43 -2.02
CA LYS A 60 0.87 -13.23 -0.73
C LYS A 60 1.83 -13.20 0.46
N TYR A 61 3.08 -13.59 0.28
CA TYR A 61 4.10 -13.61 1.32
C TYR A 61 5.13 -12.50 1.18
N LEU A 62 5.05 -11.68 0.11
CA LEU A 62 5.93 -10.54 -0.09
C LEU A 62 5.95 -9.66 1.17
N ALA A 63 7.14 -9.56 1.77
CA ALA A 63 7.36 -8.80 2.98
C ALA A 63 7.80 -7.35 2.69
N ALA A 64 7.72 -6.51 3.72
CA ALA A 64 8.07 -5.09 3.62
C ALA A 64 9.55 -4.87 3.30
N ASP A 65 10.44 -5.67 3.88
CA ASP A 65 11.90 -5.62 3.68
C ASP A 65 12.34 -6.16 2.31
N GLU A 66 11.50 -6.99 1.68
CA GLU A 66 11.68 -7.46 0.29
C GLU A 66 11.09 -6.49 -0.74
N SER A 67 10.36 -5.46 -0.28
CA SER A 67 9.67 -4.51 -1.14
C SER A 67 10.51 -3.28 -1.45
N VAL A 68 10.59 -2.91 -2.73
CA VAL A 68 11.22 -1.65 -3.18
C VAL A 68 10.28 -0.46 -3.08
N ARG A 69 8.96 -0.71 -3.03
CA ARG A 69 7.93 0.30 -2.83
C ARG A 69 6.82 -0.25 -1.95
N ILE A 70 6.37 0.58 -1.02
CA ILE A 70 5.21 0.34 -0.18
C ILE A 70 4.41 1.64 -0.17
N GLY A 71 3.08 1.54 -0.20
CA GLY A 71 2.22 2.70 -0.06
C GLY A 71 0.75 2.33 -0.11
N ALA A 72 -0.11 3.25 0.34
CA ALA A 72 -1.55 3.00 0.41
C ALA A 72 -2.36 3.78 -0.63
N ARG A 73 -3.54 3.23 -0.95
CA ARG A 73 -4.55 3.81 -1.83
C ARG A 73 -5.92 3.71 -1.19
N SER A 74 -6.75 4.70 -1.50
CA SER A 74 -8.16 4.70 -1.15
C SER A 74 -8.96 3.98 -2.23
N ILE A 75 -9.42 2.77 -1.97
CA ILE A 75 -10.28 2.02 -2.90
C ILE A 75 -11.75 2.22 -2.51
N ILE A 76 -12.63 2.40 -3.49
CA ILE A 76 -14.07 2.49 -3.24
C ILE A 76 -14.61 1.11 -2.89
N GLY A 77 -15.51 1.04 -1.91
CA GLY A 77 -16.26 -0.17 -1.66
C GLY A 77 -17.26 -0.04 -0.52
N HIS A 78 -17.55 -1.16 0.12
CA HIS A 78 -18.43 -1.25 1.26
C HIS A 78 -17.94 -2.31 2.23
N PHE A 79 -18.57 -2.35 3.40
CA PHE A 79 -18.32 -3.33 4.44
C PHE A 79 -19.61 -4.03 4.79
N THR A 80 -19.51 -5.34 5.05
CA THR A 80 -20.64 -6.16 5.51
C THR A 80 -20.33 -6.72 6.90
N CYS A 81 -21.11 -6.33 7.90
CA CYS A 81 -21.08 -6.95 9.22
C CYS A 81 -21.93 -8.22 9.22
N HIS A 82 -21.33 -9.33 9.64
CA HIS A 82 -22.01 -10.63 9.74
C HIS A 82 -22.45 -10.98 11.17
N THR A 83 -21.99 -10.24 12.18
CA THR A 83 -22.34 -10.45 13.59
C THR A 83 -23.68 -9.82 13.95
N CYS A 84 -23.98 -8.65 13.39
CA CYS A 84 -25.25 -7.98 13.62
C CYS A 84 -26.36 -8.61 12.77
N GLN A 85 -27.50 -8.91 13.38
CA GLN A 85 -28.69 -9.36 12.64
C GLN A 85 -29.21 -8.22 11.75
N PRO A 86 -29.77 -8.53 10.56
CA PRO A 86 -30.45 -7.53 9.76
C PRO A 86 -31.69 -7.07 10.51
N THR A 87 -31.74 -5.78 10.86
CA THR A 87 -32.93 -5.14 11.40
C THR A 87 -33.61 -4.36 10.26
N SER A 88 -34.95 -4.32 10.28
CA SER A 88 -35.77 -3.85 9.14
C SER A 88 -35.63 -2.35 8.85
N ASP A 89 -35.04 -1.58 9.76
CA ASP A 89 -35.24 -0.13 9.80
C ASP A 89 -33.94 0.64 9.55
N ASP A 90 -32.83 -0.07 9.36
CA ASP A 90 -31.55 0.48 9.74
C ASP A 90 -30.41 -0.32 9.10
N GLY A 91 -30.00 0.12 7.92
CA GLY A 91 -28.97 -0.46 7.06
C GLY A 91 -27.55 -0.51 7.64
N TYR A 92 -27.38 -0.87 8.91
CA TYR A 92 -26.10 -1.01 9.61
C TYR A 92 -25.36 -2.29 9.25
N ARG A 93 -26.04 -3.27 8.65
CA ARG A 93 -25.40 -4.51 8.22
C ARG A 93 -24.41 -4.25 7.09
N ILE A 94 -24.75 -3.37 6.15
CA ILE A 94 -23.92 -3.02 5.00
C ILE A 94 -23.79 -1.51 4.97
N TRP A 95 -22.56 -1.01 5.04
CA TRP A 95 -22.33 0.43 4.87
C TRP A 95 -21.27 0.67 3.81
N THR A 96 -21.54 1.63 2.94
CA THR A 96 -20.55 2.10 1.97
C THR A 96 -19.47 2.86 2.72
N SER A 97 -18.25 2.33 2.66
CA SER A 97 -17.06 3.12 2.98
C SER A 97 -16.50 3.56 1.66
N ALA A 98 -16.74 4.82 1.35
CA ALA A 98 -16.27 5.42 0.11
C ALA A 98 -14.73 5.35 -0.02
N ILE A 99 -14.04 5.02 1.08
CA ILE A 99 -12.60 4.83 1.23
C ILE A 99 -12.35 3.53 2.04
N ILE A 100 -11.87 2.49 1.39
CA ILE A 100 -11.22 1.32 1.98
C ILE A 100 -9.72 1.56 1.87
N CYS A 101 -9.01 1.55 2.99
CA CYS A 101 -7.55 1.66 2.97
C CYS A 101 -6.97 0.38 2.40
N THR A 102 -6.17 0.51 1.35
CA THR A 102 -5.55 -0.61 0.65
C THR A 102 -4.06 -0.35 0.53
N GLU A 103 -3.27 -1.15 1.20
CA GLU A 103 -1.81 -1.08 1.16
C GLU A 103 -1.26 -1.96 0.04
N LEU A 104 -0.27 -1.45 -0.69
CA LEU A 104 0.38 -2.12 -1.80
C LEU A 104 1.86 -2.25 -1.53
N TYR A 105 2.40 -3.40 -1.94
CA TYR A 105 3.81 -3.76 -1.84
C TYR A 105 4.27 -4.17 -3.22
N LEU A 106 5.49 -3.80 -3.60
CA LEU A 106 6.09 -4.15 -4.88
C LEU A 106 7.55 -4.55 -4.67
N SER A 107 7.92 -5.73 -5.18
CA SER A 107 9.27 -6.26 -5.20
C SER A 107 10.07 -5.71 -6.42
N PRO A 108 11.40 -5.87 -6.45
CA PRO A 108 12.21 -5.57 -7.63
C PRO A 108 11.87 -6.43 -8.87
N TYR A 109 11.12 -7.52 -8.69
CA TYR A 109 10.87 -8.54 -9.71
C TYR A 109 9.42 -8.53 -10.23
N ASP A 110 8.74 -7.40 -10.08
CA ASP A 110 7.34 -7.19 -10.46
C ASP A 110 6.36 -8.12 -9.70
N ASP A 111 6.78 -8.68 -8.55
CA ASP A 111 5.87 -9.33 -7.62
C ASP A 111 5.21 -8.25 -6.75
N TYR A 112 3.91 -8.37 -6.54
CA TYR A 112 3.17 -7.41 -5.72
C TYR A 112 2.24 -8.11 -4.75
N ARG A 113 1.89 -7.37 -3.71
CA ARG A 113 0.93 -7.79 -2.70
C ARG A 113 0.00 -6.65 -2.36
N VAL A 114 -1.22 -6.99 -1.96
CA VAL A 114 -2.22 -6.03 -1.54
C VAL A 114 -2.81 -6.46 -0.19
N ILE A 115 -2.95 -5.51 0.72
CA ILE A 115 -3.66 -5.68 1.99
C ILE A 115 -4.82 -4.70 2.03
N LEU A 116 -6.02 -5.19 2.29
CA LEU A 116 -7.20 -4.36 2.54
C LEU A 116 -7.46 -4.29 4.04
N HIS A 117 -7.55 -3.07 4.57
CA HIS A 117 -7.85 -2.87 5.98
C HIS A 117 -9.36 -2.84 6.21
N ALA A 118 -9.80 -3.52 7.27
CA ALA A 118 -11.19 -3.51 7.67
C ALA A 118 -11.61 -2.23 8.42
N GLN A 119 -12.92 -2.10 8.61
CA GLN A 119 -13.50 -1.09 9.48
C GLN A 119 -14.44 -1.76 10.50
N GLN A 120 -14.39 -1.28 11.75
CA GLN A 120 -15.26 -1.77 12.82
C GLN A 120 -16.72 -1.40 12.54
N CYS A 121 -17.65 -2.32 12.80
CA CYS A 121 -19.08 -2.04 12.78
C CYS A 121 -19.45 -1.06 13.91
N LYS A 122 -20.29 -0.05 13.63
CA LYS A 122 -20.74 0.94 14.64
C LYS A 122 -21.51 0.35 15.84
N ARG A 123 -21.93 -0.92 15.77
CA ARG A 123 -22.82 -1.54 16.75
C ARG A 123 -22.12 -2.53 17.67
N CYS A 124 -21.32 -3.41 17.07
CA CYS A 124 -20.67 -4.50 17.79
C CYS A 124 -19.15 -4.35 17.84
N ASP A 125 -18.59 -3.28 17.25
CA ASP A 125 -17.15 -2.99 17.17
C ASP A 125 -16.27 -4.07 16.51
N GLU A 126 -16.88 -5.17 16.05
CA GLU A 126 -16.25 -6.19 15.23
C GLU A 126 -15.86 -5.62 13.86
N TYR A 127 -14.68 -6.03 13.39
CA TYR A 127 -14.20 -5.65 12.07
C TYR A 127 -14.97 -6.38 10.97
N ALA A 128 -15.47 -5.61 10.01
CA ALA A 128 -16.15 -6.14 8.84
C ALA A 128 -15.19 -6.29 7.66
N GLN A 129 -15.36 -7.38 6.91
CA GLN A 129 -14.60 -7.64 5.70
C GLN A 129 -14.91 -6.57 4.63
N PRO A 130 -13.88 -6.01 3.97
CA PRO A 130 -14.06 -5.11 2.84
C PRO A 130 -14.56 -5.84 1.58
N GLU A 131 -15.52 -5.22 0.90
CA GLU A 131 -15.98 -5.57 -0.44
C GLU A 131 -15.72 -4.38 -1.37
N VAL A 132 -14.79 -4.52 -2.31
CA VAL A 132 -14.34 -3.42 -3.17
C VAL A 132 -15.16 -3.28 -4.45
N ASP A 133 -15.27 -2.05 -4.96
CA ASP A 133 -15.63 -1.78 -6.35
C ASP A 133 -14.48 -2.28 -7.25
N LEU A 134 -14.78 -3.29 -8.05
CA LEU A 134 -13.76 -4.02 -8.79
C LEU A 134 -13.08 -3.16 -9.87
N GLU A 135 -13.83 -2.30 -10.55
CA GLU A 135 -13.28 -1.40 -11.58
C GLU A 135 -12.33 -0.38 -10.95
N ASN A 136 -12.76 0.25 -9.85
CA ASN A 136 -11.92 1.19 -9.11
C ASN A 136 -10.65 0.52 -8.55
N TYR A 137 -10.78 -0.69 -8.02
CA TYR A 137 -9.65 -1.47 -7.53
C TYR A 137 -8.63 -1.73 -8.65
N ILE A 138 -9.08 -2.28 -9.79
CA ILE A 138 -8.22 -2.60 -10.93
C ILE A 138 -7.46 -1.35 -11.39
N CYS A 139 -8.17 -0.24 -11.61
CA CYS A 139 -7.57 1.01 -12.06
C CYS A 139 -6.47 1.48 -11.11
N LYS A 140 -6.79 1.63 -9.82
CA LYS A 140 -5.86 2.18 -8.82
C LYS A 140 -4.65 1.29 -8.58
N VAL A 141 -4.84 -0.04 -8.55
CA VAL A 141 -3.74 -0.98 -8.39
C VAL A 141 -2.81 -0.91 -9.60
N ILE A 142 -3.33 -1.06 -10.82
CA ILE A 142 -2.52 -1.05 -12.04
C ILE A 142 -1.80 0.29 -12.19
N SER A 143 -2.50 1.40 -12.04
CA SER A 143 -1.93 2.74 -12.15
C SER A 143 -0.83 3.00 -11.13
N THR A 144 -0.94 2.43 -9.92
CA THR A 144 0.08 2.52 -8.88
C THR A 144 1.30 1.68 -9.25
N LEU A 145 1.10 0.43 -9.66
CA LEU A 145 2.20 -0.46 -10.05
C LEU A 145 2.93 0.08 -11.30
N ASP A 146 2.19 0.55 -12.30
CA ASP A 146 2.76 1.13 -13.52
C ASP A 146 3.54 2.41 -13.21
N LEU A 147 3.08 3.23 -12.25
CA LEU A 147 3.85 4.38 -11.79
C LEU A 147 5.15 3.96 -11.10
N TRP A 148 5.06 3.01 -10.16
CA TRP A 148 6.21 2.55 -9.39
C TRP A 148 7.27 1.86 -10.24
N THR A 149 6.86 1.25 -11.34
CA THR A 149 7.76 0.57 -12.29
C THR A 149 8.17 1.43 -13.47
N GLY A 150 7.77 2.71 -13.49
CA GLY A 150 8.13 3.65 -14.57
C GLY A 150 7.44 3.37 -15.91
N ARG A 151 6.36 2.60 -15.91
CA ARG A 151 5.51 2.30 -17.09
C ARG A 151 4.40 3.33 -17.28
N ARG A 152 4.15 4.19 -16.28
CA ARG A 152 3.26 5.35 -16.34
C ARG A 152 3.97 6.59 -15.80
N ASP A 153 3.79 7.72 -16.48
CA ASP A 153 4.27 9.02 -16.02
C ASP A 153 3.43 9.55 -14.84
N ALA A 154 4.08 10.16 -13.85
CA ALA A 154 3.41 10.76 -12.70
C ALA A 154 2.43 11.89 -13.07
N ALA A 155 2.64 12.55 -14.23
CA ALA A 155 1.78 13.62 -14.72
C ALA A 155 0.37 13.15 -15.13
N TRP A 156 0.19 11.85 -15.35
CA TRP A 156 -1.11 11.27 -15.69
C TRP A 156 -1.88 11.02 -14.41
N SER A 157 -2.40 12.06 -13.74
CA SER A 157 -3.20 11.87 -12.53
C SER A 157 -4.43 11.00 -12.80
N GLU A 158 -4.80 10.17 -11.83
CA GLU A 158 -6.04 9.42 -11.90
C GLU A 158 -7.23 10.37 -11.66
N ASP A 159 -7.92 10.77 -12.72
CA ASP A 159 -9.25 11.40 -12.63
C ASP A 159 -10.35 10.41 -12.16
N TRP A 160 -9.96 9.17 -11.85
CA TRP A 160 -10.87 8.09 -11.49
C TRP A 160 -11.44 8.29 -10.08
N ARG A 161 -12.72 8.66 -10.03
CA ARG A 161 -13.63 8.63 -8.86
C ARG A 161 -12.88 8.82 -7.54
N VAL A 162 -12.28 10.00 -7.38
CA VAL A 162 -11.78 10.43 -6.08
C VAL A 162 -12.98 10.55 -5.16
N SER A 163 -13.06 9.65 -4.19
CA SER A 163 -14.16 9.64 -3.25
C SER A 163 -13.78 10.45 -2.02
N ARG A 164 -14.55 11.51 -1.76
CA ARG A 164 -14.53 12.28 -0.51
C ARG A 164 -15.55 11.78 0.52
N GLY A 165 -16.25 10.68 0.21
CA GLY A 165 -17.33 10.10 1.00
C GLY A 165 -16.84 9.34 2.23
N PRO A 166 -17.74 8.94 3.16
CA PRO A 166 -17.39 8.81 4.58
C PRO A 166 -16.33 7.73 4.82
N HIS A 167 -15.16 8.18 5.27
CA HIS A 167 -14.17 7.36 5.94
C HIS A 167 -14.26 7.65 7.43
N ASP A 168 -14.45 6.62 8.25
CA ASP A 168 -14.47 6.77 9.70
C ASP A 168 -13.10 6.39 10.25
N GLU A 169 -12.26 7.41 10.44
CA GLU A 169 -10.87 7.26 10.86
C GLU A 169 -10.75 6.54 12.22
N ASN A 170 -11.72 6.74 13.11
CA ASN A 170 -11.70 6.13 14.44
C ASN A 170 -11.94 4.62 14.40
N ARG A 171 -12.63 4.13 13.37
CA ARG A 171 -13.01 2.71 13.21
C ARG A 171 -12.23 1.99 12.12
N CYS A 172 -11.46 2.70 11.30
CA CYS A 172 -10.65 2.09 10.25
C CYS A 172 -9.35 1.52 10.81
N HIS A 173 -9.08 0.24 10.59
CA HIS A 173 -7.82 -0.38 11.03
C HIS A 173 -6.61 0.36 10.45
N GLY A 174 -6.62 0.67 9.15
CA GLY A 174 -5.54 1.40 8.48
C GLY A 174 -5.24 2.77 9.08
N CYS A 175 -6.25 3.49 9.61
CA CYS A 175 -6.03 4.73 10.34
C CYS A 175 -5.40 4.49 11.70
N GLN A 176 -5.86 3.47 12.42
CA GLN A 176 -5.36 3.10 13.75
C GLN A 176 -3.89 2.68 13.70
N VAL A 177 -3.45 2.04 12.61
CA VAL A 177 -2.05 1.65 12.40
C VAL A 177 -1.24 2.66 11.58
N GLY A 178 -1.82 3.81 11.20
CA GLY A 178 -1.10 4.89 10.53
C GLY A 178 -0.78 4.67 9.04
N VAL A 179 -1.48 3.76 8.36
CA VAL A 179 -1.28 3.42 6.94
C VAL A 179 -2.14 4.28 6.00
N CYS A 180 -3.34 4.69 6.43
CA CYS A 180 -4.25 5.49 5.60
C CYS A 180 -3.57 6.77 5.09
N VAL A 181 -3.56 6.94 3.76
CA VAL A 181 -3.16 8.21 3.12
C VAL A 181 -4.27 9.24 3.31
N ARG A 182 -3.93 10.39 3.90
CA ARG A 182 -4.88 11.49 4.19
C ARG A 182 -5.21 12.37 2.99
N ASP A 183 -4.57 12.12 1.85
CA ASP A 183 -4.80 12.88 0.62
C ASP A 183 -6.01 12.29 -0.11
N PHE A 184 -7.19 12.79 0.26
CA PHE A 184 -8.50 12.51 -0.34
C PHE A 184 -8.93 13.58 -1.33
#